data_AF-A0AAV0X9A9-F1
#
_entry.id   AF-A0AAV0X9A9-F1
#
_cell.length_a   1.000
_cell.length_b   1.000
_cell.length_c   1.000
_cell.angle_alpha   90.00
_cell.angle_beta   90.00
_cell.angle_gamma   90.00
#
_symmetry.space_group_name_H-M   'P 1'
#
loop_
_entity.id
_entity.type
_entity.pdbx_description
1 polymer ?
#
loop_
_entity_poly.entity_id
_entity_poly.type
_entity_poly.pdbx_seq_one_letter_code
_entity_poly.pdbx_strand_id
1 'polypeptide(L)'
;MFPTRLVSLRGDLGWPARSPDLSICNFFLRGYLKEKVFKHRPHTLQELKTRIREEIAAIPVDMCQKAVENFRNRLHQCIADGGHYLADVIFKI
;
A
#
# COMPACT_ATOMS: atom_id res chain seq x y z
N MET A 1 -0.95 -21.03 11.40
CA MET A 1 -1.02 -20.71 9.95
C MET A 1 -2.03 -19.58 9.76
N PHE A 2 -1.88 -18.69 8.77
CA PHE A 2 -2.76 -17.53 8.56
C PHE A 2 -3.68 -17.75 7.33
N PRO A 3 -4.72 -18.59 7.45
CA PRO A 3 -5.59 -18.93 6.32
C PRO A 3 -6.29 -17.67 5.80
N THR A 4 -6.37 -17.53 4.48
CA THR A 4 -6.98 -16.41 3.74
C THR A 4 -6.47 -15.00 4.09
N ARG A 5 -5.45 -14.90 4.95
CA ARG A 5 -4.84 -13.65 5.42
C ARG A 5 -3.42 -13.46 4.92
N LEU A 6 -2.94 -14.38 4.09
CA LEU A 6 -1.61 -14.35 3.51
C LEU A 6 -1.68 -14.13 2.00
N VAL A 7 -0.99 -13.10 1.53
CA VAL A 7 -0.75 -12.85 0.11
C VAL A 7 0.58 -13.50 -0.25
N SER A 8 0.54 -14.57 -1.05
CA SER A 8 1.72 -15.34 -1.43
C SER A 8 1.50 -16.05 -2.77
N LEU A 9 2.58 -16.27 -3.52
CA LEU A 9 2.54 -17.02 -4.79
C LEU A 9 1.95 -18.43 -4.61
N ARG A 10 2.16 -19.05 -3.45
CA ARG A 10 1.70 -20.41 -3.12
C ARG A 10 0.74 -20.43 -1.92
N GLY A 11 0.07 -19.31 -1.66
CA GLY A 11 -0.94 -19.22 -0.60
C GLY A 11 -2.33 -19.66 -1.07
N ASP A 12 -3.30 -19.65 -0.15
CA ASP A 12 -4.71 -19.96 -0.44
C ASP A 12 -5.29 -19.03 -1.53
N LEU A 13 -4.82 -17.78 -1.55
CA LEU A 13 -5.10 -16.82 -2.61
C LEU A 13 -3.81 -16.63 -3.43
N GLY A 14 -3.80 -17.18 -4.65
CA GLY A 14 -2.67 -17.07 -5.56
C GLY A 14 -2.40 -15.61 -5.90
N TRP A 15 -1.21 -15.12 -5.56
CA TRP A 15 -0.79 -13.76 -5.87
C TRP A 15 0.33 -13.75 -6.92
N PRO A 16 0.25 -12.91 -7.96
CA PRO A 16 1.27 -12.86 -9.00
C PRO A 16 2.63 -12.43 -8.44
N ALA A 17 3.69 -13.03 -8.96
CA ALA A 17 5.06 -12.66 -8.60
C ALA A 17 5.38 -11.24 -9.06
N ARG A 18 6.16 -10.50 -8.25
CA ARG A 18 6.62 -9.13 -8.58
C ARG A 18 5.48 -8.15 -8.88
N SER A 19 4.37 -8.22 -8.13
CA SER A 19 3.25 -7.28 -8.26
C SER A 19 3.12 -6.34 -7.05
N PRO A 20 4.12 -5.47 -6.79
CA PRO A 20 4.02 -4.43 -5.77
C PRO A 20 2.89 -3.45 -6.05
N ASP A 21 2.55 -3.24 -7.32
CA ASP A 21 1.52 -2.31 -7.80
C ASP A 21 0.10 -2.73 -7.43
N LEU A 22 -0.09 -4.00 -7.05
CA LEU A 22 -1.38 -4.53 -6.62
C LEU A 22 -1.50 -4.58 -5.09
N SER A 23 -0.44 -4.27 -4.34
CA SER A 23 -0.48 -4.26 -2.87
C SER A 23 -0.77 -2.86 -2.35
N ILE A 24 -1.94 -2.66 -1.74
CA ILE A 24 -2.35 -1.38 -1.12
C ILE A 24 -1.28 -0.89 -0.14
N CYS A 25 -0.71 -1.79 0.67
CA CYS A 25 0.33 -1.44 1.61
C CYS A 25 1.59 -0.90 0.92
N ASN A 26 1.90 -1.36 -0.29
CA ASN A 26 3.10 -0.94 -1.00
C ASN A 26 2.87 0.31 -1.87
N PHE A 27 1.81 0.36 -2.69
CA PHE A 27 1.59 1.52 -3.57
C PHE A 27 1.04 2.74 -2.83
N PHE A 28 0.32 2.54 -1.71
CA PHE A 28 -0.29 3.64 -0.95
C PHE A 28 0.42 3.83 0.40
N LEU A 29 0.26 2.89 1.33
CA LEU A 29 0.63 3.11 2.75
C LEU A 29 2.12 3.42 2.92
N ARG A 30 3.00 2.68 2.24
CA ARG A 30 4.45 2.89 2.31
C ARG A 30 4.85 4.28 1.82
N GLY A 31 4.28 4.73 0.71
CA GLY A 31 4.52 6.07 0.15
C GLY A 31 4.03 7.17 1.10
N TYR A 32 2.79 7.04 1.57
CA TYR A 32 2.16 7.95 2.53
C TYR A 32 3.01 8.10 3.81
N LEU A 33 3.35 6.99 4.46
CA LEU A 33 4.13 7.02 5.69
C LEU A 33 5.53 7.59 5.47
N LYS A 34 6.19 7.26 4.35
CA LYS A 34 7.49 7.83 4.03
C LYS A 34 7.40 9.35 3.88
N GLU A 35 6.36 9.87 3.25
CA GLU A 35 6.19 11.32 3.12
C GLU A 35 5.90 11.99 4.47
N LYS A 36 4.97 11.44 5.27
CA LYS A 36 4.50 12.09 6.50
C LYS A 36 5.49 11.95 7.65
N VAL A 37 5.99 10.74 7.90
CA VAL A 37 6.88 10.47 9.05
C VAL A 37 8.20 11.21 8.89
N PHE A 38 8.76 11.26 7.68
CA PHE A 38 10.06 11.90 7.45
C PHE A 38 10.01 13.43 7.29
N LYS A 39 8.83 14.05 7.22
CA LYS A 39 8.72 15.52 7.32
C LYS A 39 9.33 16.05 8.62
N HIS A 40 9.20 15.30 9.71
CA HIS A 40 9.72 15.68 11.02
C HIS A 40 11.14 15.18 11.29
N ARG A 41 11.76 14.43 10.35
CA ARG A 41 13.12 13.88 10.45
C ARG A 41 13.43 13.27 11.82
N PRO A 42 12.73 12.18 12.21
CA PRO A 42 12.94 11.57 13.51
C PRO A 42 14.40 11.13 13.69
N HIS A 43 14.98 11.44 14.85
CA HIS A 43 16.39 11.19 15.15
C HIS A 43 16.61 9.94 15.99
N THR A 44 15.55 9.37 16.56
CA THR A 44 15.62 8.15 17.36
C THR A 44 14.63 7.10 16.87
N LEU A 45 14.92 5.83 17.15
CA LEU A 45 14.03 4.73 16.83
C LEU A 45 12.67 4.85 17.57
N GLN A 46 12.69 5.37 18.79
CA GLN A 46 11.47 5.56 19.57
C GLN A 46 10.58 6.62 18.92
N GLU A 47 11.15 7.76 18.53
CA GLU A 47 10.44 8.81 17.82
C GLU A 47 9.87 8.30 16.50
N LEU A 48 10.68 7.59 15.70
CA LEU A 48 10.23 6.98 14.45
C LEU A 48 9.02 6.06 14.66
N LYS A 49 9.07 5.17 15.66
CA LYS A 49 7.98 4.25 15.99
C LYS A 49 6.73 4.99 16.45
N THR A 50 6.88 6.04 17.26
CA THR A 50 5.74 6.87 17.72
C THR A 50 5.08 7.56 16.54
N ARG A 51 5.85 8.23 15.68
CA ARG A 51 5.34 8.91 14.48
C ARG A 51 4.63 7.97 13.52
N ILE A 52 5.17 6.77 13.28
CA ILE A 52 4.49 5.77 12.44
C ILE A 52 3.10 5.45 13.01
N ARG A 53 2.96 5.25 14.32
CA ARG A 53 1.66 4.93 14.93
C ARG A 53 0.69 6.10 14.86
N GLU A 54 1.17 7.31 15.13
CA GLU A 54 0.38 8.54 15.03
C GLU A 54 -0.13 8.75 13.60
N GLU A 55 0.75 8.66 12.60
CA GLU A 55 0.38 8.84 11.20
C GLU A 55 -0.58 7.75 10.70
N ILE A 56 -0.42 6.49 11.15
CA ILE A 56 -1.38 5.41 10.83
C ILE A 56 -2.75 5.69 11.47
N ALA A 57 -2.78 6.08 12.74
CA ALA A 57 -4.03 6.38 13.45
C ALA A 57 -4.75 7.60 12.87
N ALA A 58 -4.00 8.53 12.26
CA ALA A 58 -4.52 9.71 11.60
C ALA A 58 -5.06 9.44 10.18
N ILE A 59 -4.87 8.25 9.59
CA ILE A 59 -5.38 7.95 8.25
C ILE A 59 -6.91 7.93 8.28
N PRO A 60 -7.57 8.83 7.52
CA PRO A 60 -9.02 8.85 7.44
C PRO A 60 -9.58 7.59 6.76
N VAL A 61 -10.79 7.18 7.16
CA VAL A 61 -11.47 6.02 6.55
C VAL A 61 -11.72 6.25 5.05
N ASP A 62 -12.02 7.48 4.62
CA ASP A 62 -12.23 7.79 3.19
C ASP A 62 -10.97 7.58 2.36
N MET A 63 -9.78 7.83 2.94
CA MET A 63 -8.52 7.58 2.27
C MET A 63 -8.27 6.07 2.08
N CYS A 64 -8.62 5.26 3.08
CA CYS A 64 -8.60 3.80 2.96
C CYS A 64 -9.58 3.31 1.88
N GLN A 65 -10.78 3.88 1.82
CA GLN A 65 -11.78 3.55 0.79
C GLN A 65 -11.26 3.87 -0.61
N LYS A 66 -10.67 5.06 -0.81
CA LYS A 66 -10.03 5.44 -2.09
C LYS A 66 -8.88 4.50 -2.46
N ALA A 67 -8.10 4.03 -1.49
CA ALA A 67 -7.03 3.06 -1.74
C ALA A 67 -7.58 1.70 -2.21
N VAL A 68 -8.70 1.24 -1.65
CA VAL A 68 -9.40 0.02 -2.09
C VAL A 68 -10.02 0.19 -3.49
N GLU A 69 -10.58 1.36 -3.79
CA GLU A 69 -11.10 1.67 -5.12
C GLU A 69 -9.97 1.70 -6.16
N ASN A 70 -8.84 2.34 -5.85
CA ASN A 70 -7.67 2.36 -6.71
C ASN A 70 -7.12 0.94 -6.95
N PHE A 71 -7.15 0.07 -5.93
CA PHE A 71 -6.79 -1.34 -6.13
C PHE A 71 -7.66 -2.03 -7.19
N ARG A 72 -8.98 -1.81 -7.18
CA ARG A 72 -9.88 -2.36 -8.22
C ARG A 72 -9.55 -1.82 -9.60
N ASN A 73 -9.29 -0.52 -9.71
CA ASN A 73 -8.91 0.10 -10.98
C ASN A 73 -7.58 -0.46 -11.51
N ARG A 74 -6.59 -0.66 -10.63
CA ARG A 74 -5.30 -1.28 -10.95
C ARG A 74 -5.44 -2.73 -11.39
N LEU A 75 -6.37 -3.49 -10.80
CA LEU A 75 -6.69 -4.85 -11.28
C LEU A 75 -7.24 -4.82 -12.71
N HIS A 76 -8.20 -3.94 -13.00
CA HIS A 76 -8.74 -3.81 -14.36
C HIS A 76 -7.66 -3.40 -15.36
N GLN A 77 -6.81 -2.43 -15.00
CA GLN A 77 -5.70 -1.99 -15.84
C GLN A 77 -4.71 -3.13 -16.09
N CYS A 78 -4.34 -3.88 -15.04
CA CYS A 78 -3.42 -5.02 -15.16
C CYS A 78 -3.96 -6.08 -16.13
N ILE A 79 -5.27 -6.35 -16.10
CA ILE A 79 -5.92 -7.27 -17.04
C ILE A 79 -5.89 -6.70 -18.47
N ALA A 80 -6.23 -5.42 -18.63
CA ALA A 80 -6.24 -4.76 -19.94
C ALA A 80 -4.84 -4.72 -20.58
N ASP A 81 -3.81 -4.53 -19.77
CA ASP A 81 -2.40 -4.47 -20.20
C ASP A 81 -1.74 -5.86 -20.25
N GLY A 82 -2.50 -6.95 -20.18
CA GLY A 82 -1.95 -8.31 -20.28
C GLY A 82 -0.96 -8.69 -19.17
N GLY A 83 -1.08 -8.07 -17.99
CA GLY A 83 -0.24 -8.33 -16.83
C GLY A 83 1.07 -7.52 -16.79
N HIS A 84 1.22 -6.51 -17.64
CA HIS A 84 2.39 -5.61 -17.60
C HIS A 84 2.38 -4.66 -16.39
N TYR A 85 3.53 -4.02 -16.14
CA TYR A 85 3.70 -3.09 -15.03
C TYR A 85 2.76 -1.89 -15.16
N LEU A 86 2.19 -1.48 -14.04
CA LEU A 86 1.32 -0.32 -13.97
C LEU A 86 2.16 0.94 -13.75
N ALA A 87 1.80 2.04 -14.41
CA ALA A 87 2.42 3.32 -14.11
C ALA A 87 2.10 3.77 -12.68
N ASP A 88 3.06 4.44 -12.03
CA ASP A 88 2.84 5.04 -10.71
C ASP A 88 1.80 6.16 -10.81
N VAL A 89 0.55 5.85 -10.46
CA VAL A 89 -0.45 6.88 -10.17
C VAL A 89 -0.07 7.51 -8.84
N ILE A 90 0.64 8.64 -8.89
CA ILE A 90 0.90 9.49 -7.73
C ILE A 90 -0.46 9.87 -7.15
N PHE A 91 -0.75 9.42 -5.94
CA PHE A 91 -1.88 9.92 -5.16
C PHE A 91 -1.68 11.44 -4.99
N LYS A 92 -2.42 12.24 -5.78
CA LYS A 92 -2.70 13.62 -5.40
C LYS A 92 -3.82 13.54 -4.36
N ILE A 93 -3.44 13.79 -3.11
CA ILE A 93 -4.38 14.06 -2.01
C ILE A 93 -5.09 15.37 -2.33
#